data_AF-A0A945I1R7-F1
#
_entry.id   AF-A0A945I1R7-F1
#
_cell.length_a   1.000
_cell.length_b   1.000
_cell.length_c   1.000
_cell.angle_alpha   90.00
_cell.angle_beta   90.00
_cell.angle_gamma   90.00
#
_symmetry.space_group_name_H-M   'P 1'
#
loop_
_entity.id
_entity.type
_entity.pdbx_description
1 polymer ?
#
loop_
_entity_poly.entity_id
_entity_poly.type
_entity_poly.pdbx_seq_one_letter_code
_entity_poly.pdbx_strand_id
1 'polypeptide(L)'
;MGKRSIIIFRHGKSDWDATYSKDHDRPLSFRGIEASKKMGRFLKDIKTIPDIIISSTAVRTKKTAELAIKYGAWSSHFITDNRIYGCSSNFLLELTHLLDDSNAIACFVGHEPTCSSFISLCTFHSEKFKTASMAKIDFNCDTWEKVEFGKGNLDWIKSPKDIS
;
A
#
# COMPACT_ATOMS: atom_id res chain seq x y z
N MET A 1 25.25 4.55 0.25
CA MET A 1 24.00 5.12 -0.27
C MET A 1 22.87 4.53 0.54
N GLY A 2 21.99 5.37 1.06
CA GLY A 2 20.78 4.98 1.76
C GLY A 2 19.81 4.24 0.84
N LYS A 3 18.79 3.65 1.45
CA LYS A 3 17.75 2.89 0.77
C LYS A 3 16.40 3.33 1.30
N ARG A 4 15.49 3.68 0.39
CA ARG A 4 14.08 3.95 0.69
C ARG A 4 13.21 2.92 0.00
N SER A 5 12.18 2.44 0.69
CA SER A 5 11.27 1.44 0.15
C SER A 5 9.83 1.91 0.20
N ILE A 6 9.12 1.81 -0.92
CA ILE A 6 7.68 2.05 -0.98
C ILE A 6 6.96 0.72 -1.11
N ILE A 7 6.00 0.49 -0.21
CA ILE A 7 5.05 -0.60 -0.31
C ILE A 7 3.71 -0.06 -0.82
N ILE A 8 3.28 -0.50 -1.98
CA ILE A 8 1.93 -0.25 -2.47
C ILE A 8 1.03 -1.40 -1.98
N PHE A 9 -0.05 -1.08 -1.28
CA PHE A 9 -1.03 -2.05 -0.80
C PHE A 9 -2.42 -1.71 -1.32
N ARG A 10 -2.92 -2.49 -2.29
CA ARG A 10 -4.28 -2.31 -2.75
C ARG A 10 -5.26 -2.82 -1.71
N HIS A 11 -6.35 -2.09 -1.47
CA HIS A 11 -7.39 -2.54 -0.54
C HIS A 11 -7.88 -3.98 -0.81
N GLY A 12 -8.31 -4.67 0.24
CA GLY A 12 -8.93 -5.99 0.16
C GLY A 12 -10.26 -5.97 -0.59
N LYS A 13 -10.74 -7.14 -0.99
CA LYS A 13 -11.99 -7.24 -1.77
C LYS A 13 -13.15 -6.60 -1.00
N SER A 14 -13.82 -5.62 -1.61
CA SER A 14 -14.99 -4.96 -1.04
C SER A 14 -16.26 -5.80 -1.17
N ASP A 15 -17.23 -5.51 -0.32
CA ASP A 15 -18.56 -6.10 -0.36
C ASP A 15 -19.51 -5.20 -1.15
N TRP A 16 -19.94 -5.65 -2.33
CA TRP A 16 -20.83 -4.88 -3.20
C TRP A 16 -22.30 -5.07 -2.85
N ASP A 17 -22.63 -6.13 -2.11
CA ASP A 17 -24.00 -6.48 -1.75
C ASP A 17 -24.36 -5.90 -0.37
N ALA A 18 -23.38 -5.40 0.38
CA ALA A 18 -23.59 -4.69 1.63
C ALA A 18 -24.37 -3.38 1.42
N THR A 19 -25.24 -3.04 2.38
CA THR A 19 -25.92 -1.75 2.39
C THR A 19 -24.97 -0.65 2.87
N TYR A 20 -24.75 0.37 2.03
CA TYR A 20 -23.95 1.56 2.34
C TYR A 20 -24.52 2.79 1.64
N SER A 21 -24.25 3.99 2.17
CA SER A 21 -24.78 5.25 1.65
C SER A 21 -23.99 5.81 0.46
N LYS A 22 -22.65 5.65 0.46
CA LYS A 22 -21.73 6.13 -0.58
C LYS A 22 -20.63 5.09 -0.83
N ASP A 23 -20.02 5.12 -2.02
CA ASP A 23 -18.90 4.20 -2.36
C ASP A 23 -17.77 4.24 -1.32
N HIS A 24 -17.48 5.43 -0.80
CA HIS A 24 -16.46 5.66 0.21
C HIS A 24 -16.69 4.85 1.51
N ASP A 25 -17.95 4.54 1.81
CA ASP A 25 -18.38 3.80 3.00
C ASP A 25 -18.49 2.29 2.75
N ARG A 26 -18.25 1.84 1.51
CA ARG A 26 -18.35 0.41 1.15
C ARG A 26 -17.38 -0.43 2.00
N PRO A 27 -17.88 -1.44 2.73
CA PRO A 27 -17.05 -2.26 3.59
C PRO A 27 -16.22 -3.31 2.82
N LEU A 28 -15.34 -3.97 3.54
CA LEU A 28 -14.69 -5.19 3.04
C LEU A 28 -15.65 -6.37 3.07
N SER A 29 -15.55 -7.23 2.06
CA SER A 29 -16.13 -8.58 2.12
C SER A 29 -15.38 -9.45 3.11
N PHE A 30 -15.98 -10.56 3.55
CA PHE A 30 -15.30 -11.55 4.39
C PHE A 30 -13.95 -12.01 3.81
N ARG A 31 -13.91 -12.30 2.50
CA ARG A 31 -12.66 -12.66 1.82
C ARG A 31 -11.63 -11.53 1.82
N GLY A 32 -12.09 -10.28 1.72
CA GLY A 32 -11.22 -9.10 1.84
C GLY A 32 -10.62 -8.98 3.23
N ILE A 33 -11.41 -9.23 4.28
CA ILE A 33 -10.97 -9.23 5.67
C ILE A 33 -9.86 -10.27 5.89
N GLU A 34 -10.10 -11.53 5.52
CA GLU A 34 -9.11 -12.60 5.71
C GLU A 34 -7.83 -12.37 4.91
N ALA A 35 -7.95 -11.87 3.67
CA ALA A 35 -6.80 -11.49 2.86
C ALA A 35 -5.95 -10.40 3.52
N SER A 36 -6.56 -9.34 4.05
CA SER A 36 -5.83 -8.25 4.70
C SER A 36 -5.07 -8.71 5.94
N LYS A 37 -5.69 -9.59 6.76
CA LYS A 37 -5.01 -10.22 7.91
C LYS A 37 -3.80 -11.05 7.47
N LYS A 38 -3.97 -11.84 6.40
CA LYS A 38 -2.93 -12.72 5.86
C LYS A 38 -1.71 -11.92 5.38
N MET A 39 -1.95 -10.86 4.63
CA MET A 39 -0.87 -9.97 4.17
C MET A 39 -0.16 -9.26 5.32
N GLY A 40 -0.91 -8.93 6.39
CA GLY A 40 -0.37 -8.44 7.67
C GLY A 40 0.73 -9.36 8.23
N ARG A 41 0.40 -10.64 8.38
CA ARG A 41 1.32 -11.67 8.87
C ARG A 41 2.50 -11.89 7.92
N PHE A 42 2.23 -11.95 6.62
CA PHE A 42 3.29 -12.11 5.62
C PHE A 42 4.39 -11.05 5.75
N LEU A 43 4.04 -9.76 5.83
CA LEU A 43 5.02 -8.68 5.99
C LEU A 43 5.84 -8.81 7.28
N LYS A 44 5.20 -9.28 8.36
CA LYS A 44 5.89 -9.59 9.62
C LYS A 44 6.90 -10.73 9.43
N ASP A 45 6.49 -11.80 8.77
CA ASP A 45 7.31 -13.00 8.59
C ASP A 45 8.55 -12.71 7.73
N ILE A 46 8.41 -11.85 6.71
CA ILE A 46 9.53 -11.37 5.89
C ILE A 46 10.26 -10.15 6.49
N LYS A 47 9.95 -9.76 7.73
CA LYS A 47 10.60 -8.67 8.48
C LYS A 47 10.66 -7.33 7.73
N THR A 48 9.59 -7.01 7.00
CA THR A 48 9.50 -5.79 6.18
C THR A 48 8.36 -4.90 6.69
N ILE A 49 8.33 -4.62 7.99
CA ILE A 49 7.31 -3.77 8.60
C ILE A 49 7.52 -2.32 8.12
N PRO A 50 6.49 -1.62 7.59
CA PRO A 50 6.60 -0.21 7.25
C PRO A 50 6.81 0.66 8.50
N ASP A 51 7.56 1.75 8.41
CA ASP A 51 7.66 2.74 9.48
C ASP A 51 6.41 3.62 9.52
N ILE A 52 5.93 4.02 8.34
CA ILE A 52 4.73 4.82 8.14
C ILE A 52 3.76 4.17 7.15
N ILE A 53 2.47 4.27 7.46
CA ILE A 53 1.38 3.79 6.62
C ILE A 53 0.41 4.95 6.38
N ILE A 54 0.15 5.25 5.11
CA ILE A 54 -0.78 6.29 4.70
C ILE A 54 -1.89 5.65 3.86
N SER A 55 -3.10 5.67 4.40
CA SER A 55 -4.26 5.07 3.75
C SER A 55 -5.21 6.13 3.21
N SER A 56 -5.86 5.84 2.08
CA SER A 56 -7.10 6.53 1.73
C SER A 56 -8.12 6.41 2.86
N THR A 57 -8.95 7.45 3.05
CA THR A 57 -10.01 7.50 4.07
C THR A 57 -11.18 6.54 3.82
N ALA A 58 -11.26 5.90 2.65
CA ALA A 58 -12.35 4.96 2.35
C ALA A 58 -12.36 3.81 3.36
N VAL A 59 -13.55 3.35 3.74
CA VAL A 59 -13.73 2.32 4.78
C VAL A 59 -12.95 1.06 4.43
N ARG A 60 -12.99 0.62 3.16
CA ARG A 60 -12.25 -0.55 2.68
C ARG A 60 -10.73 -0.42 2.77
N THR A 61 -10.14 0.75 2.51
CA THR A 61 -8.67 0.96 2.60
C THR A 61 -8.25 1.04 4.05
N LYS A 62 -8.94 1.85 4.85
CA LYS A 62 -8.67 1.98 6.29
C LYS A 62 -8.77 0.61 6.97
N LYS A 63 -9.84 -0.14 6.70
CA LYS A 63 -10.02 -1.46 7.31
C LYS A 63 -8.97 -2.47 6.87
N THR A 64 -8.52 -2.36 5.62
CA THR A 64 -7.42 -3.19 5.11
C THR A 64 -6.12 -2.94 5.88
N ALA A 65 -5.75 -1.67 6.07
CA ALA A 65 -4.57 -1.27 6.84
C ALA A 65 -4.68 -1.72 8.31
N GLU A 66 -5.79 -1.41 8.99
CA GLU A 66 -6.02 -1.79 10.40
C GLU A 66 -5.88 -3.30 10.64
N LEU A 67 -6.44 -4.12 9.74
CA LEU A 67 -6.35 -5.57 9.84
C LEU A 67 -4.92 -6.05 9.63
N ALA A 68 -4.20 -5.49 8.66
CA ALA A 68 -2.81 -5.87 8.41
C ALA A 68 -1.90 -5.49 9.60
N ILE A 69 -2.04 -4.25 10.11
CA ILE A 69 -1.34 -3.76 11.31
C ILE A 69 -1.60 -4.68 12.50
N LYS A 70 -2.87 -4.92 12.83
CA LYS A 70 -3.25 -5.72 14.00
C LYS A 70 -2.72 -7.14 13.94
N TYR A 71 -2.85 -7.80 12.79
CA TYR A 71 -2.52 -9.23 12.68
C TYR A 71 -1.06 -9.49 12.36
N GLY A 72 -0.36 -8.52 11.76
CA GLY A 72 1.10 -8.52 11.64
C GLY A 72 1.81 -7.97 12.87
N ALA A 73 1.08 -7.42 13.86
CA ALA A 73 1.65 -6.72 15.01
C ALA A 73 2.65 -5.63 14.59
N TRP A 74 2.27 -4.82 13.60
CA TRP A 74 3.13 -3.77 13.06
C TRP A 74 3.22 -2.59 14.03
N SER A 75 4.42 -2.13 14.31
CA SER A 75 4.70 -0.92 15.11
C SER A 75 4.81 0.33 14.23
N SER A 76 3.92 0.45 13.25
CA SER A 76 3.94 1.53 12.25
C SER A 76 3.14 2.75 12.72
N HIS A 77 3.59 3.94 12.34
CA HIS A 77 2.76 5.13 12.41
C HIS A 77 1.66 5.07 11.34
N PHE A 78 0.39 5.12 11.74
CA PHE A 78 -0.74 4.99 10.82
C PHE A 78 -1.53 6.29 10.72
N ILE A 79 -1.65 6.82 9.49
CA ILE A 79 -2.44 8.01 9.18
C ILE A 79 -3.34 7.77 7.98
N THR A 80 -4.34 8.64 7.83
CA THR A 80 -5.26 8.62 6.70
C THR A 80 -5.26 9.94 5.96
N ASP A 81 -5.32 9.88 4.64
CA ASP A 81 -5.41 11.05 3.77
C ASP A 81 -6.52 10.86 2.73
N ASN A 82 -7.50 11.76 2.70
CA ASN A 82 -8.60 11.64 1.74
C ASN A 82 -8.12 11.78 0.30
N ARG A 83 -7.02 12.51 0.07
CA ARG A 83 -6.50 12.83 -1.26
C ARG A 83 -5.99 11.60 -1.97
N ILE A 84 -5.64 10.52 -1.25
CA ILE A 84 -5.27 9.23 -1.84
C ILE A 84 -6.46 8.57 -2.57
N TYR A 85 -7.70 8.89 -2.19
CA TYR A 85 -8.87 8.37 -2.89
C TYR A 85 -8.95 8.91 -4.32
N GLY A 86 -8.64 8.06 -5.30
CA GLY A 86 -8.65 8.45 -6.71
C GLY A 86 -7.50 9.36 -7.13
N CYS A 87 -6.40 9.42 -6.36
CA CYS A 87 -5.23 10.21 -6.73
C CYS A 87 -4.54 9.71 -8.00
N SER A 88 -3.74 10.58 -8.62
CA SER A 88 -2.80 10.22 -9.69
C SER A 88 -1.50 9.65 -9.10
N SER A 89 -0.72 8.96 -9.94
CA SER A 89 0.63 8.53 -9.56
C SER A 89 1.55 9.71 -9.22
N ASN A 90 1.41 10.84 -9.93
CA ASN A 90 2.18 12.06 -9.65
C ASN A 90 1.90 12.58 -8.24
N PHE A 91 0.64 12.58 -7.81
CA PHE A 91 0.30 12.97 -6.44
C PHE A 91 0.91 12.02 -5.39
N LEU A 92 0.93 10.71 -5.65
CA LEU A 92 1.62 9.77 -4.75
C LEU A 92 3.14 10.02 -4.70
N LEU A 93 3.75 10.44 -5.82
CA LEU A 93 5.16 10.81 -5.85
C LEU A 93 5.41 12.09 -5.05
N GLU A 94 4.58 13.11 -5.23
CA GLU A 94 4.63 14.35 -4.43
C GLU A 94 4.47 14.04 -2.93
N LEU A 95 3.51 13.18 -2.57
CA LEU A 95 3.32 12.75 -1.18
C LEU A 95 4.53 11.97 -0.65
N THR A 96 5.19 11.18 -1.49
CA THR A 96 6.43 10.49 -1.15
C THR A 96 7.52 11.50 -0.79
N HIS A 97 7.69 12.57 -1.57
CA HIS A 97 8.71 13.60 -1.32
C HIS A 97 8.52 14.36 -0.01
N LEU A 98 7.31 14.35 0.55
CA LEU A 98 6.98 15.01 1.82
C LEU A 98 7.20 14.12 3.06
N LEU A 99 7.63 12.87 2.87
CA LEU A 99 7.88 11.94 3.96
C LEU A 99 9.14 12.33 4.76
N ASP A 100 9.10 12.08 6.06
CA ASP A 100 10.26 12.27 6.94
C ASP A 100 11.32 11.20 6.64
N ASP A 101 12.56 11.64 6.43
CA ASP A 101 13.73 10.80 6.12
C ASP A 101 14.12 9.84 7.26
N SER A 102 13.56 9.97 8.47
CA SER A 102 13.65 8.96 9.52
C SER A 102 12.90 7.67 9.18
N ASN A 103 11.92 7.72 8.27
CA ASN A 103 11.22 6.53 7.77
C ASN A 103 12.03 5.91 6.62
N ALA A 104 12.41 4.64 6.74
CA ALA A 104 13.05 3.88 5.67
C ALA A 104 12.03 3.22 4.74
N ILE A 105 10.88 2.81 5.28
CA ILE A 105 9.83 2.09 4.56
C ILE A 105 8.49 2.78 4.74
N ALA A 106 7.89 3.23 3.63
CA ALA A 106 6.55 3.80 3.61
C ALA A 106 5.56 2.86 2.94
N CYS A 107 4.32 2.81 3.41
CA CYS A 107 3.26 2.03 2.79
C CYS A 107 2.06 2.90 2.41
N PHE A 108 1.68 2.89 1.14
CA PHE A 108 0.46 3.53 0.65
C PHE A 108 -0.65 2.50 0.49
N VAL A 109 -1.78 2.71 1.17
CA VAL A 109 -2.97 1.86 1.07
C VAL A 109 -4.04 2.53 0.23
N GLY A 110 -4.29 1.99 -0.97
CA GLY A 110 -5.02 2.70 -2.02
C GLY A 110 -5.86 1.83 -2.93
N HIS A 111 -6.13 2.37 -4.12
CA HIS A 111 -7.09 1.85 -5.11
C HIS A 111 -6.43 1.65 -6.49
N GLU A 112 -7.08 0.85 -7.33
CA GLU A 112 -6.82 0.89 -8.78
C GLU A 112 -7.50 2.11 -9.41
N PRO A 113 -6.98 2.65 -10.54
CA PRO A 113 -5.79 2.20 -11.28
C PRO A 113 -4.46 2.72 -10.72
N THR A 114 -4.49 3.56 -9.69
CA THR A 114 -3.29 4.27 -9.19
C THR A 114 -2.23 3.32 -8.67
N CYS A 115 -2.61 2.24 -7.98
CA CYS A 115 -1.64 1.25 -7.47
C CYS A 115 -0.79 0.66 -8.60
N SER A 116 -1.42 0.08 -9.62
CA SER A 116 -0.71 -0.51 -10.76
C SER A 116 0.07 0.54 -11.57
N SER A 117 -0.52 1.72 -11.76
CA SER A 117 0.09 2.82 -12.51
C SER A 117 1.34 3.35 -11.80
N PHE A 118 1.33 3.50 -10.48
CA PHE A 118 2.47 3.95 -9.69
C PHE A 118 3.60 2.92 -9.73
N ILE A 119 3.30 1.63 -9.54
CA ILE A 119 4.29 0.55 -9.65
C ILE A 119 4.96 0.57 -11.02
N SER A 120 4.16 0.67 -12.09
CA SER A 120 4.66 0.70 -13.46
C SER A 120 5.53 1.92 -13.74
N LEU A 121 5.12 3.12 -13.33
CA LEU A 121 5.93 4.31 -13.52
C LEU A 121 7.24 4.28 -12.72
N CYS A 122 7.24 3.74 -11.50
CA CYS A 122 8.46 3.63 -10.70
C CYS A 122 9.46 2.62 -11.26
N THR A 123 8.99 1.53 -11.86
CA THR A 123 9.81 0.33 -12.09
C THR A 123 9.84 -0.17 -13.53
N PHE A 124 9.01 0.39 -14.41
CA PHE A 124 8.72 -0.12 -15.76
C PHE A 124 8.14 -1.55 -15.81
N HIS A 125 7.70 -2.10 -14.67
CA HIS A 125 6.99 -3.38 -14.61
C HIS A 125 5.48 -3.20 -14.55
N SER A 126 4.76 -3.87 -15.45
CA SER A 126 3.30 -3.85 -15.50
C SER A 126 2.73 -5.24 -15.32
N GLU A 127 1.98 -5.45 -14.24
CA GLU A 127 1.27 -6.68 -13.97
C GLU A 127 -0.08 -6.43 -13.31
N LYS A 128 -0.97 -7.43 -13.35
CA LYS A 128 -2.29 -7.35 -12.75
C LYS A 128 -2.19 -7.28 -11.22
N PHE A 129 -2.48 -6.11 -10.66
CA PHE A 129 -2.44 -5.89 -9.22
C PHE A 129 -3.81 -6.17 -8.56
N LYS A 130 -3.97 -7.33 -7.92
CA LYS A 130 -5.27 -7.83 -7.41
C LYS A 130 -5.59 -7.21 -6.05
N THR A 131 -6.86 -7.32 -5.61
CA THR A 131 -7.26 -6.84 -4.27
C THR A 131 -6.44 -7.51 -3.18
N ALA A 132 -6.05 -6.75 -2.17
CA ALA A 132 -5.12 -7.13 -1.11
C ALA A 132 -3.70 -7.51 -1.59
N SER A 133 -3.32 -7.27 -2.84
CA SER A 133 -1.93 -7.42 -3.24
C SER A 133 -1.06 -6.30 -2.67
N MET A 134 0.20 -6.65 -2.41
CA MET A 134 1.26 -5.73 -2.06
C MET A 134 2.39 -5.80 -3.08
N ALA A 135 3.07 -4.68 -3.29
CA ALA A 135 4.33 -4.60 -4.03
C ALA A 135 5.33 -3.79 -3.22
N LYS A 136 6.60 -4.22 -3.18
CA LYS A 136 7.69 -3.43 -2.61
C LYS A 136 8.61 -2.95 -3.71
N ILE A 137 8.89 -1.66 -3.69
CA ILE A 137 9.76 -0.96 -4.62
C ILE A 137 10.90 -0.35 -3.82
N ASP A 138 12.12 -0.61 -4.22
CA ASP A 138 13.33 -0.12 -3.57
C ASP A 138 13.98 0.99 -4.40
N PHE A 139 14.39 2.07 -3.73
CA PHE A 139 15.11 3.19 -4.32
C PHE A 139 16.46 3.35 -3.62
N ASN A 140 17.53 3.47 -4.41
CA ASN A 140 18.88 3.72 -3.90
C ASN A 140 19.08 5.23 -3.71
N CYS A 141 18.48 5.79 -2.67
CA CYS A 141 18.58 7.21 -2.33
C CYS A 141 18.64 7.44 -0.81
N ASP A 142 19.28 8.54 -0.42
CA ASP A 142 19.39 8.92 1.00
C ASP A 142 18.14 9.64 1.51
N THR A 143 17.37 10.30 0.65
CA THR A 143 16.19 11.11 1.02
C THR A 143 14.98 10.75 0.15
N TRP A 144 13.78 10.97 0.68
CA TRP A 144 12.55 10.73 -0.06
C TRP A 144 12.38 11.67 -1.25
N GLU A 145 12.85 12.91 -1.17
CA GLU A 145 12.84 13.90 -2.26
C GLU A 145 13.53 13.40 -3.54
N LYS A 146 14.52 12.49 -3.40
CA LYS A 146 15.26 11.91 -4.53
C LYS A 146 14.55 10.72 -5.19
N VAL A 147 13.39 10.30 -4.69
CA VAL A 147 12.59 9.25 -5.32
C VAL A 147 12.03 9.78 -6.64
N GLU A 148 12.22 9.06 -7.73
CA GLU A 148 11.70 9.44 -9.04
C GLU A 148 11.14 8.22 -9.76
N PHE A 149 10.24 8.47 -10.70
CA PHE A 149 9.82 7.44 -11.65
C PHE A 149 11.00 6.90 -12.46
N GLY A 150 10.92 5.62 -12.83
CA GLY A 150 11.96 4.90 -13.56
C GLY A 150 13.24 4.58 -12.77
N LYS A 151 13.37 5.00 -11.52
CA LYS A 151 14.53 4.73 -10.65
C LYS A 151 14.27 3.68 -9.57
N GLY A 152 13.06 3.14 -9.50
CA GLY A 152 12.68 2.12 -8.53
C GLY A 152 12.98 0.71 -9.04
N ASN A 153 13.52 -0.13 -8.18
CA ASN A 153 13.64 -1.57 -8.43
C ASN A 153 12.47 -2.30 -7.77
N LEU A 154 11.69 -3.05 -8.56
CA LEU A 154 10.63 -3.90 -8.02
C LEU A 154 11.26 -5.10 -7.29
N ASP A 155 11.17 -5.12 -5.96
CA ASP A 155 11.70 -6.22 -5.14
C ASP A 155 10.76 -7.44 -5.20
N TRP A 156 9.48 -7.22 -4.93
CA TRP A 156 8.47 -8.28 -5.05
C TRP A 156 7.07 -7.74 -5.25
N ILE A 157 6.21 -8.58 -5.83
CA ILE A 157 4.75 -8.45 -5.83
C ILE A 157 4.18 -9.74 -5.23
N LYS A 158 3.26 -9.61 -4.26
CA LYS A 158 2.57 -10.75 -3.64
C LYS A 158 1.09 -10.47 -3.49
N SER A 159 0.29 -11.44 -3.88
CA SER A 159 -1.14 -11.50 -3.57
C SER A 159 -1.39 -12.48 -2.43
N PRO A 160 -2.57 -12.42 -1.78
CA PRO A 160 -2.94 -13.37 -0.74
C PRO A 160 -2.90 -14.85 -1.17
N LYS A 161 -2.95 -15.11 -2.48
CA LYS A 161 -2.87 -16.47 -3.05
C LYS A 161 -1.45 -17.00 -3.14
N ASP A 162 -0.45 -16.12 -3.17
CA ASP A 162 0.96 -16.48 -3.41
C ASP A 162 1.72 -16.76 -2.11
N ILE A 163 1.06 -16.61 -0.97
CA ILE A 163 1.60 -16.75 0.36
C ILE A 163 0.80 -17.83 1.09
N SER A 164 1.47 -18.69 1.87
CA SER A 164 0.88 -19.82 2.59
C SER A 164 0.12 -19.38 3.84
#